data_AF-C7ZQX7-F1
#
_entry.id   AF-C7ZQX7-F1
#
_cell.length_a   1.000
_cell.length_b   1.000
_cell.length_c   1.000
_cell.angle_alpha   90.00
_cell.angle_beta   90.00
_cell.angle_gamma   90.00
#
_symmetry.space_group_name_H-M   'P 1'
#
loop_
_entity.id
_entity.type
_entity.pdbx_description
1 polymer ?
#
loop_
_entity_poly.entity_id
_entity_poly.type
_entity_poly.pdbx_seq_one_letter_code
_entity_poly.pdbx_strand_id
1 'polypeptide(L)'
;MANRRKRPDVTLPSRLSRLESPRKVTPPERKGLLPSPPASVQRLSPTSRMPRSLLDYKFQAEIGEVPSITSISLSQQEFSNAQDEIEIAFRRFDYEPRRGRIILRMPSPTHDTFVGLINKAIYAELTRVASHHAKARLFASQILMAGSSRIFLNDDNEDSESNDRDEALNKTRRQPDAQYHHPKVAFPDVVVEVSYSQDKKQLSKIAKQYIHSSDGNIKAIIYINIDFRA
;
A
#
# COMPACT_ATOMS: atom_id res chain seq x y z
N MET A 1 -17.83 -41.16 57.59
CA MET A 1 -19.18 -41.42 57.04
C MET A 1 -19.04 -41.77 55.57
N ALA A 2 -19.37 -43.01 55.20
CA ALA A 2 -19.25 -43.55 53.85
C ALA A 2 -20.66 -43.81 53.28
N ASN A 3 -20.89 -43.53 51.99
CA ASN A 3 -21.45 -44.54 51.07
C ASN A 3 -21.51 -44.08 49.60
N ARG A 4 -21.06 -45.00 48.74
CA ARG A 4 -21.26 -45.10 47.28
C ARG A 4 -22.63 -45.74 46.98
N ARG A 5 -23.17 -45.48 45.77
CA ARG A 5 -23.72 -46.44 44.75
C ARG A 5 -24.69 -45.66 43.82
N LYS A 6 -24.46 -45.58 42.50
CA LYS A 6 -24.52 -46.53 41.35
C LYS A 6 -25.83 -46.32 40.54
N ARG A 7 -25.68 -46.12 39.21
CA ARG A 7 -26.74 -46.17 38.18
C ARG A 7 -27.26 -47.61 37.96
N PRO A 8 -28.40 -47.75 37.29
CA PRO A 8 -28.61 -48.85 36.36
C PRO A 8 -28.89 -48.38 34.92
N ASP A 9 -28.63 -49.33 34.04
CA ASP A 9 -28.63 -49.34 32.58
C ASP A 9 -29.83 -50.19 32.11
N VAL A 10 -30.48 -49.85 31.00
CA VAL A 10 -31.52 -50.71 30.39
C VAL A 10 -31.39 -50.73 28.86
N THR A 11 -31.31 -51.96 28.39
CA THR A 11 -30.98 -52.54 27.09
C THR A 11 -32.15 -52.56 26.07
N LEU A 12 -31.80 -52.52 24.78
CA LEU A 12 -32.58 -52.99 23.59
C LEU A 12 -32.19 -54.46 23.29
N PRO A 13 -32.90 -55.32 22.49
CA PRO A 13 -33.45 -54.99 21.14
C PRO A 13 -34.59 -55.89 20.53
N SER A 14 -34.99 -55.52 19.29
CA SER A 14 -35.19 -56.39 18.09
C SER A 14 -36.55 -56.98 17.62
N ARG A 15 -36.83 -56.65 16.33
CA ARG A 15 -37.33 -57.46 15.17
C ARG A 15 -38.84 -57.62 14.82
N LEU A 16 -39.14 -57.07 13.63
CA LEU A 16 -39.85 -57.61 12.44
C LEU A 16 -41.33 -58.06 12.53
N SER A 17 -42.21 -57.38 11.76
CA SER A 17 -42.85 -57.96 10.54
C SER A 17 -44.01 -57.10 10.01
N ARG A 18 -44.01 -56.80 8.69
CA ARG A 18 -45.21 -56.90 7.84
C ARG A 18 -44.80 -56.99 6.37
N LEU A 19 -45.19 -58.09 5.72
CA LEU A 19 -45.20 -58.27 4.27
C LEU A 19 -46.24 -57.34 3.63
N GLU A 20 -45.94 -56.77 2.46
CA GLU A 20 -46.71 -56.93 1.21
C GLU A 20 -45.85 -56.48 0.00
N SER A 21 -46.03 -57.13 -1.15
CA SER A 21 -45.37 -56.89 -2.43
C SER A 21 -46.45 -56.76 -3.55
N PRO A 22 -46.10 -56.51 -4.82
CA PRO A 22 -45.50 -55.32 -5.41
C PRO A 22 -46.45 -54.67 -6.44
N ARG A 23 -46.34 -53.36 -6.69
CA ARG A 23 -46.83 -52.76 -7.94
C ARG A 23 -45.69 -52.03 -8.63
N LYS A 24 -45.33 -52.52 -9.82
CA LYS A 24 -44.41 -51.87 -10.77
C LYS A 24 -44.98 -50.50 -11.13
N VAL A 25 -44.30 -49.44 -10.72
CA VAL A 25 -44.51 -48.08 -11.23
C VAL A 25 -43.15 -47.58 -11.71
N THR A 26 -43.10 -47.31 -13.01
CA THR A 26 -41.98 -46.70 -13.73
C THR A 26 -41.63 -45.34 -13.12
N PRO A 27 -40.35 -44.99 -12.89
CA PRO A 27 -40.01 -43.66 -12.39
C PRO A 27 -40.11 -42.62 -13.51
N PRO A 28 -40.67 -41.42 -13.28
CA PRO A 28 -40.48 -40.31 -14.19
C PRO A 28 -39.03 -39.79 -14.09
N GLU A 29 -38.50 -39.39 -15.24
CA GLU A 29 -37.15 -38.93 -15.49
C GLU A 29 -36.66 -37.89 -14.45
N ARG A 30 -35.53 -38.19 -13.80
CA ARG A 30 -34.74 -37.16 -13.11
C ARG A 30 -34.18 -36.22 -14.19
N LYS A 31 -34.77 -35.04 -14.36
CA LYS A 31 -34.07 -33.89 -14.93
C LYS A 31 -32.81 -33.68 -14.08
N GLY A 32 -31.65 -33.90 -14.69
CA GLY A 32 -30.36 -33.66 -14.06
C GLY A 32 -30.31 -32.24 -13.51
N LEU A 33 -30.11 -32.12 -12.20
CA LEU A 33 -29.65 -30.88 -11.59
C LEU A 33 -28.30 -30.57 -12.23
N LEU A 34 -28.28 -29.56 -13.09
CA LEU A 34 -27.04 -28.95 -13.55
C LEU A 34 -26.27 -28.51 -12.29
N PRO A 35 -24.96 -28.80 -12.18
CA PRO A 35 -24.16 -28.26 -11.10
C PRO A 35 -24.18 -26.73 -11.20
N SER A 36 -24.48 -26.07 -10.08
CA SER A 36 -24.34 -24.63 -9.95
C SER A 36 -22.93 -24.22 -10.41
N PRO A 37 -22.79 -23.16 -11.23
CA PRO A 37 -21.48 -22.71 -11.66
C PRO A 37 -20.61 -22.36 -10.45
N PRO A 38 -19.29 -22.58 -10.52
CA PRO A 38 -18.40 -22.34 -9.39
C PRO A 38 -18.46 -20.87 -8.96
N ALA A 39 -18.14 -20.67 -7.67
CA ALA A 39 -18.14 -19.37 -7.02
C ALA A 39 -17.49 -18.29 -7.92
N SER A 40 -18.23 -17.19 -8.06
CA SER A 40 -17.87 -16.02 -8.85
C SER A 40 -16.38 -15.70 -8.74
N VAL A 41 -15.63 -15.94 -9.81
CA VAL A 41 -14.48 -15.10 -10.13
C VAL A 41 -15.04 -13.69 -10.11
N GLN A 42 -14.57 -12.84 -9.19
CA GLN A 42 -14.92 -11.42 -9.21
C GLN A 42 -14.69 -10.93 -10.64
N ARG A 43 -15.79 -10.70 -11.37
CA ARG A 43 -15.69 -10.06 -12.67
C ARG A 43 -15.08 -8.71 -12.38
N LEU A 44 -13.83 -8.52 -12.80
CA LEU A 44 -13.27 -7.21 -13.06
C LEU A 44 -14.36 -6.42 -13.78
N SER A 45 -14.71 -5.24 -13.26
CA SER A 45 -15.76 -4.46 -13.87
C SER A 45 -15.39 -4.26 -15.34
N PRO A 46 -16.34 -4.40 -16.29
CA PRO A 46 -16.07 -4.18 -17.71
C PRO A 46 -15.59 -2.75 -18.04
N THR A 47 -15.45 -1.90 -17.03
CA THR A 47 -15.19 -0.46 -17.10
C THR A 47 -13.89 -0.04 -16.42
N SER A 48 -13.15 -0.96 -15.79
CA SER A 48 -11.90 -0.60 -15.11
C SER A 48 -10.86 -0.13 -16.13
N ARG A 49 -10.29 1.05 -15.89
CA ARG A 49 -9.22 1.64 -16.70
C ARG A 49 -7.85 1.19 -16.23
N MET A 50 -7.77 0.48 -15.11
CA MET A 50 -6.53 -0.08 -14.56
C MET A 50 -5.88 -1.07 -15.53
N PRO A 51 -4.58 -0.90 -15.82
CA PRO A 51 -3.81 -1.89 -16.56
C PRO A 51 -3.76 -3.25 -15.85
N ARG A 52 -3.77 -4.32 -16.64
CA ARG A 52 -3.78 -5.70 -16.13
C ARG A 52 -2.61 -6.00 -15.18
N SER A 53 -1.43 -5.47 -15.47
CA SER A 53 -0.25 -5.63 -14.61
C SER A 53 -0.46 -5.10 -13.19
N LEU A 54 -1.24 -4.02 -13.02
CA LEU A 54 -1.57 -3.47 -11.70
C LEU A 54 -2.66 -4.27 -11.01
N LEU A 55 -3.62 -4.80 -11.76
CA LEU A 55 -4.66 -5.69 -11.22
C LEU A 55 -4.04 -7.00 -10.73
N ASP A 56 -3.15 -7.60 -11.51
CA ASP A 56 -2.41 -8.81 -11.15
C ASP A 56 -1.57 -8.55 -9.89
N TYR A 57 -0.82 -7.43 -9.85
CA TYR A 57 -0.07 -7.06 -8.66
C TYR A 57 -0.95 -6.90 -7.43
N LYS A 58 -2.10 -6.22 -7.56
CA LYS A 58 -3.03 -6.03 -6.45
C LYS A 58 -3.49 -7.37 -5.88
N PHE A 59 -3.86 -8.31 -6.75
CA PHE A 59 -4.25 -9.65 -6.32
C PHE A 59 -3.11 -10.39 -5.60
N GLN A 60 -1.88 -10.31 -6.13
CA GLN A 60 -0.70 -10.91 -5.49
C GLN A 60 -0.37 -10.25 -4.14
N ALA A 61 -0.59 -8.94 -4.02
CA ALA A 61 -0.36 -8.20 -2.78
C ALA A 61 -1.37 -8.58 -1.68
N GLU A 62 -2.62 -8.85 -2.05
CA GLU A 62 -3.67 -9.31 -1.12
C GLU A 62 -3.36 -10.70 -0.52
N ILE A 63 -2.66 -11.56 -1.26
CA ILE A 63 -2.22 -12.88 -0.77
C ILE A 63 -0.83 -12.87 -0.10
N GLY A 64 -0.15 -11.71 -0.07
CA GLY A 64 1.13 -11.54 0.61
C GLY A 64 2.37 -12.01 -0.17
N GLU A 65 2.27 -12.21 -1.48
CA GLU A 65 3.35 -12.77 -2.32
C GLU A 65 4.17 -11.71 -3.08
N VAL A 66 4.17 -10.45 -2.64
CA VAL A 66 4.87 -9.36 -3.34
C VAL A 66 6.08 -8.82 -2.57
N PRO A 67 7.17 -8.45 -3.28
CA PRO A 67 8.27 -7.71 -2.68
C PRO A 67 7.81 -6.37 -2.10
N SER A 68 8.53 -5.89 -1.09
CA SER A 68 8.27 -4.61 -0.41
C SER A 68 8.39 -3.38 -1.34
N ILE A 69 9.13 -3.49 -2.44
CA ILE A 69 9.13 -2.53 -3.54
C ILE A 69 9.00 -3.29 -4.86
N THR A 70 8.04 -2.89 -5.70
CA THR A 70 7.85 -3.47 -7.03
C THR A 70 7.74 -2.36 -8.08
N SER A 71 8.50 -2.49 -9.16
CA SER A 71 8.46 -1.56 -10.30
C SER A 71 7.69 -2.19 -11.45
N ILE A 72 6.68 -1.51 -11.95
CA ILE A 72 5.82 -1.99 -13.06
C ILE A 72 5.86 -0.94 -14.18
N SER A 73 6.02 -1.40 -15.43
CA SER A 73 5.93 -0.52 -16.59
C SER A 73 4.51 0.04 -16.70
N LEU A 74 4.40 1.36 -16.82
CA LEU A 74 3.16 2.10 -16.91
C LEU A 74 3.41 3.41 -17.64
N SER A 75 2.91 3.52 -18.87
CA SER A 75 3.03 4.76 -19.65
C SER A 75 2.25 5.90 -19.02
N GLN A 76 2.60 7.14 -19.40
CA GLN A 76 1.93 8.34 -18.90
C GLN A 76 0.45 8.37 -19.24
N GLN A 77 0.09 7.92 -20.44
CA GLN A 77 -1.29 7.84 -20.88
C GLN A 77 -2.08 6.81 -20.07
N GLU A 78 -1.52 5.62 -19.81
CA GLU A 78 -2.15 4.61 -18.96
C GLU A 78 -2.31 5.11 -17.52
N PHE A 79 -1.29 5.76 -16.97
CA PHE A 79 -1.35 6.36 -15.63
C PHE A 79 -2.46 7.42 -15.57
N SER A 80 -2.50 8.36 -16.51
CA SER A 80 -3.51 9.43 -16.56
C SER A 80 -4.92 8.86 -16.71
N ASN A 81 -5.11 7.86 -17.56
CA ASN A 81 -6.43 7.24 -17.76
C ASN A 81 -6.95 6.52 -16.52
N ALA A 82 -6.05 5.95 -15.70
CA ALA A 82 -6.39 5.13 -14.54
C ALA A 82 -6.07 5.81 -13.18
N GLN A 83 -5.72 7.10 -13.16
CA GLN A 83 -5.14 7.75 -11.98
C GLN A 83 -6.02 7.61 -10.74
N ASP A 84 -7.32 7.88 -10.86
CA ASP A 84 -8.25 7.80 -9.73
C ASP A 84 -8.36 6.36 -9.18
N GLU A 85 -8.39 5.36 -10.07
CA GLU A 85 -8.42 3.95 -9.67
C GLU A 85 -7.10 3.54 -8.98
N ILE A 86 -5.96 4.05 -9.46
CA ILE A 86 -4.64 3.83 -8.84
C ILE A 86 -4.58 4.46 -7.45
N GLU A 87 -5.04 5.70 -7.29
CA GLU A 87 -5.06 6.41 -5.99
C GLU A 87 -5.97 5.73 -4.97
N ILE A 88 -7.07 5.12 -5.41
CA ILE A 88 -7.96 4.32 -4.55
C ILE A 88 -7.34 2.97 -4.21
N ALA A 89 -6.71 2.30 -5.19
CA ALA A 89 -6.22 0.94 -5.03
C ALA A 89 -4.91 0.85 -4.23
N PHE A 90 -4.01 1.83 -4.38
CA PHE A 90 -2.66 1.78 -3.82
C PHE A 90 -2.40 2.93 -2.87
N ARG A 91 -2.15 2.60 -1.60
CA ARG A 91 -1.90 3.59 -0.55
C ARG A 91 -0.56 4.32 -0.72
N ARG A 92 0.48 3.63 -1.21
CA ARG A 92 1.82 4.18 -1.38
C ARG A 92 2.42 3.73 -2.71
N PHE A 93 2.69 4.71 -3.55
CA PHE A 93 3.39 4.50 -4.81
C PHE A 93 4.18 5.73 -5.20
N ASP A 94 5.15 5.57 -6.08
CA ASP A 94 5.78 6.64 -6.83
C ASP A 94 5.48 6.45 -8.32
N TYR A 95 5.53 7.54 -9.09
CA TYR A 95 5.38 7.47 -10.54
C TYR A 95 6.46 8.30 -11.21
N GLU A 96 7.13 7.69 -12.19
CA GLU A 96 8.20 8.30 -12.97
C GLU A 96 7.79 8.33 -14.45
N PRO A 97 7.12 9.41 -14.91
CA PRO A 97 6.56 9.49 -16.26
C PRO A 97 7.60 9.24 -17.36
N ARG A 98 8.79 9.84 -17.23
CA ARG A 98 9.89 9.68 -18.21
C ARG A 98 10.39 8.25 -18.34
N ARG A 99 10.38 7.50 -17.25
CA ARG A 99 10.78 6.09 -17.24
C ARG A 99 9.60 5.16 -17.56
N GLY A 100 8.40 5.72 -17.73
CA GLY A 100 7.19 4.96 -18.00
C GLY A 100 6.97 3.87 -16.97
N ARG A 101 7.10 4.19 -15.67
CA ARG A 101 6.96 3.19 -14.61
C ARG A 101 6.33 3.73 -13.34
N ILE A 102 5.55 2.88 -12.70
CA ILE A 102 5.04 3.05 -11.35
C ILE A 102 5.84 2.16 -10.39
N ILE A 103 6.13 2.68 -9.20
CA ILE A 103 6.84 1.96 -8.15
C ILE A 103 5.87 1.81 -6.98
N LEU A 104 5.39 0.59 -6.76
CA LEU A 104 4.48 0.25 -5.69
C LEU A 104 5.30 -0.10 -4.43
N ARG A 105 4.96 0.55 -3.32
CA ARG A 105 5.63 0.37 -2.02
C ARG A 105 4.69 -0.40 -1.09
N MET A 106 5.15 -1.53 -0.59
CA MET A 106 4.50 -2.34 0.45
C MET A 106 5.36 -2.31 1.72
N PRO A 107 5.23 -1.25 2.54
CA PRO A 107 5.94 -1.15 3.82
C PRO A 107 5.60 -2.31 4.74
N SER A 108 6.59 -2.83 5.45
CA SER A 108 6.38 -3.79 6.52
C SER A 108 5.91 -3.08 7.80
N PRO A 109 5.26 -3.79 8.75
CA PRO A 109 4.94 -3.23 10.06
C PRO A 109 6.18 -2.67 10.79
N THR A 110 7.34 -3.31 10.64
CA THR A 110 8.62 -2.84 11.20
C THR A 110 9.03 -1.49 10.61
N HIS A 111 8.94 -1.35 9.29
CA HIS A 111 9.24 -0.10 8.59
C HIS A 111 8.29 1.02 9.05
N ASP A 112 6.98 0.78 9.02
CA ASP A 112 5.99 1.79 9.43
C ASP A 112 6.11 2.20 10.90
N THR A 113 6.38 1.23 11.78
CA THR A 113 6.62 1.51 13.20
C THR A 113 7.85 2.39 13.37
N PHE A 114 8.94 2.10 12.66
CA PHE A 114 10.14 2.91 12.73
C PHE A 114 9.92 4.33 12.22
N VAL A 115 9.22 4.50 11.09
CA VAL A 115 8.83 5.81 10.56
C VAL A 115 8.01 6.60 11.58
N GLY A 116 7.06 5.96 12.26
CA GLY A 116 6.28 6.58 13.34
C GLY A 116 7.15 7.04 14.52
N LEU A 117 8.11 6.20 14.93
CA LEU A 117 9.03 6.50 16.04
C LEU A 117 9.98 7.66 15.71
N ILE A 118 10.57 7.69 14.51
CA ILE A 118 11.47 8.78 14.12
C ILE A 118 10.72 10.10 13.99
N ASN A 119 9.48 10.08 13.45
CA ASN A 119 8.66 11.27 13.34
C ASN A 119 8.31 11.85 14.73
N LYS A 120 7.96 10.97 15.68
CA LYS A 120 7.76 11.36 17.09
C LYS A 120 9.02 11.94 17.73
N ALA A 121 10.18 11.34 17.48
CA ALA A 121 11.46 11.80 18.03
C ALA A 121 11.85 13.19 17.50
N ILE A 122 11.73 13.41 16.19
CA ILE A 122 12.03 14.70 15.56
C ILE A 122 11.07 15.77 16.09
N TYR A 123 9.78 15.48 16.21
CA TYR A 123 8.82 16.43 16.78
C TYR A 123 9.13 16.81 18.23
N ALA A 124 9.55 15.85 19.05
CA ALA A 124 9.97 16.10 20.43
C ALA A 124 11.19 17.04 20.47
N GLU A 125 12.18 16.81 19.60
CA GLU A 125 13.36 17.67 19.50
C GLU A 125 13.03 19.07 18.99
N LEU A 126 12.15 19.20 17.99
CA LEU A 126 11.67 20.51 17.53
C LEU A 126 10.99 21.28 18.67
N THR A 127 10.16 20.61 19.47
CA THR A 127 9.49 21.20 20.63
C THR A 127 10.50 21.62 21.70
N ARG A 128 11.52 20.78 21.95
CA ARG A 128 12.59 21.09 22.92
C ARG A 128 13.37 22.33 22.49
N VAL A 129 13.83 22.40 21.23
CA VAL A 129 14.53 23.56 20.69
C VAL A 129 13.66 24.82 20.75
N ALA A 130 12.38 24.71 20.41
CA ALA A 130 11.40 25.80 20.48
C ALA A 130 11.18 26.33 21.92
N SER A 131 11.36 25.49 22.94
CA SER A 131 11.16 25.91 24.33
C SER A 131 12.20 26.93 24.79
N HIS A 132 13.45 26.81 24.34
CA HIS A 132 14.58 27.61 24.82
C HIS A 132 14.81 28.93 24.08
N HIS A 133 14.21 29.12 22.89
CA HIS A 133 14.44 30.32 22.07
C HIS A 133 13.14 30.87 21.47
N ALA A 134 12.78 32.12 21.81
CA ALA A 134 11.53 32.75 21.34
C ALA A 134 11.41 32.81 19.80
N LYS A 135 12.50 33.12 19.09
CA LYS A 135 12.52 33.12 17.62
C LYS A 135 12.35 31.71 17.04
N ALA A 136 13.04 30.72 17.60
CA ALA A 136 12.90 29.33 17.17
C ALA A 136 11.49 28.81 17.44
N ARG A 137 10.86 29.25 18.53
CA ARG A 137 9.48 28.89 18.88
C ARG A 137 8.48 29.28 17.81
N LEU A 138 8.52 30.54 17.37
CA LEU A 138 7.61 31.06 16.34
C LEU A 138 7.81 30.34 15.00
N PHE A 139 9.05 30.00 14.65
CA PHE A 139 9.36 29.27 13.43
C PHE A 139 8.91 27.80 13.54
N ALA A 140 9.30 27.10 14.61
CA ALA A 140 9.00 25.69 14.81
C ALA A 140 7.49 25.41 14.91
N SER A 141 6.71 26.33 15.51
CA SER A 141 5.25 26.20 15.57
C SER A 141 4.56 26.26 14.20
N GLN A 142 5.26 26.75 13.16
CA GLN A 142 4.74 26.79 11.79
C GLN A 142 5.12 25.54 10.99
N ILE A 143 6.01 24.68 11.49
CA ILE A 143 6.43 23.47 10.77
C ILE A 143 5.29 22.46 10.78
N LEU A 144 4.83 22.09 9.58
CA LEU A 144 3.82 21.05 9.37
C LEU A 144 4.50 19.71 9.13
N MET A 145 4.06 18.69 9.86
CA MET A 145 4.43 17.30 9.61
C MET A 145 3.44 16.71 8.60
N ALA A 146 3.82 16.62 7.33
CA ALA A 146 2.93 16.15 6.27
C ALA A 146 3.07 14.65 5.98
N GLY A 147 3.83 13.90 6.80
CA GLY A 147 3.97 12.44 6.69
C GLY A 147 4.31 12.01 5.26
N SER A 148 3.59 11.01 4.75
CA SER A 148 3.78 10.48 3.39
C SER A 148 2.93 11.16 2.31
N SER A 149 2.54 12.42 2.52
CA SER A 149 1.88 13.21 1.48
C SER A 149 2.71 13.26 0.20
N ARG A 150 2.02 13.18 -0.95
CA ARG A 150 2.66 13.20 -2.26
C ARG A 150 3.32 14.54 -2.55
N ILE A 151 4.45 14.50 -3.26
CA ILE A 151 5.13 15.67 -3.84
C ILE A 151 5.44 15.42 -5.31
N PHE A 152 5.57 16.50 -6.07
CA PHE A 152 5.84 16.46 -7.51
C PHE A 152 7.17 17.15 -7.78
N LEU A 153 8.14 16.39 -8.25
CA LEU A 153 9.49 16.85 -8.56
C LEU A 153 9.60 17.16 -10.05
N ASN A 154 10.28 18.26 -10.38
CA ASN A 154 10.57 18.63 -11.75
C ASN A 154 11.62 17.67 -12.30
N ASP A 155 11.38 17.10 -13.46
CA ASP A 155 12.33 16.17 -14.05
C ASP A 155 13.44 16.97 -14.75
N ASP A 156 14.72 16.68 -14.47
CA ASP A 156 15.91 17.55 -14.66
C ASP A 156 16.28 17.98 -16.12
N ASN A 157 15.35 18.06 -17.09
CA ASN A 157 15.69 18.55 -18.44
C ASN A 157 15.00 19.87 -18.77
N GLU A 158 15.82 20.83 -19.20
CA GLU A 158 15.49 22.16 -19.70
C GLU A 158 14.76 22.16 -21.07
N ASP A 159 14.62 21.01 -21.72
CA ASP A 159 14.21 20.91 -23.13
C ASP A 159 12.71 20.65 -23.38
N SER A 160 11.89 20.62 -22.34
CA SER A 160 10.44 20.37 -22.52
C SER A 160 9.69 21.70 -22.57
N GLU A 161 9.50 22.25 -23.77
CA GLU A 161 8.40 23.20 -24.04
C GLU A 161 7.06 22.45 -23.91
N SER A 162 6.68 22.13 -22.67
CA SER A 162 5.36 21.58 -22.38
C SER A 162 4.42 22.74 -22.09
N ASN A 163 3.29 22.80 -22.81
CA ASN A 163 2.17 23.65 -22.44
C ASN A 163 1.72 23.32 -21.00
N ASP A 164 1.22 24.30 -20.25
CA ASP A 164 0.89 24.21 -18.80
C ASP A 164 0.10 22.94 -18.38
N ARG A 165 -0.69 22.33 -19.29
CA ARG A 165 -1.46 21.11 -19.00
C ARG A 165 -0.61 19.84 -18.92
N ASP A 166 0.48 19.75 -19.68
CA ASP A 166 1.35 18.56 -19.73
C ASP A 166 2.44 18.63 -18.65
N GLU A 167 2.70 19.81 -18.10
CA GLU A 167 3.74 20.03 -17.10
C GLU A 167 3.48 19.23 -15.81
N ALA A 168 2.22 19.17 -15.35
CA ALA A 168 1.86 18.38 -14.17
C ALA A 168 1.97 16.86 -14.40
N LEU A 169 1.70 16.41 -15.63
CA LEU A 169 1.79 15.00 -16.01
C LEU A 169 3.25 14.55 -16.20
N ASN A 170 4.15 15.47 -16.50
CA ASN A 170 5.57 15.20 -16.72
C ASN A 170 6.40 15.18 -15.43
N LYS A 171 5.82 15.58 -14.29
CA LYS A 171 6.52 15.62 -13.00
C LYS A 171 6.63 14.23 -12.38
N THR A 172 7.81 13.94 -11.81
CA THR A 172 8.00 12.73 -11.02
C THR A 172 7.21 12.85 -9.72
N ARG A 173 6.27 11.93 -9.50
CA ARG A 173 5.47 11.87 -8.29
C ARG A 173 6.18 11.00 -7.24
N ARG A 174 6.42 11.54 -6.06
CA ARG A 174 7.01 10.83 -4.92
C ARG A 174 6.11 10.85 -3.69
N GLN A 175 6.20 9.81 -2.86
CA GLN A 175 5.64 9.77 -1.51
C GLN A 175 6.75 9.43 -0.50
N PRO A 176 7.38 10.45 0.11
CA PRO A 176 8.36 10.22 1.16
C PRO A 176 7.80 9.44 2.36
N ASP A 177 8.67 8.86 3.18
CA ASP A 177 8.20 8.20 4.40
C ASP A 177 7.72 9.22 5.45
N ALA A 178 8.46 10.33 5.62
CA ALA A 178 8.00 11.50 6.35
C ALA A 178 8.55 12.80 5.73
N GLN A 179 7.92 13.92 6.04
CA GLN A 179 8.37 15.23 5.59
C GLN A 179 7.96 16.35 6.55
N TYR A 180 8.76 17.41 6.56
CA TYR A 180 8.58 18.61 7.37
C TYR A 180 8.52 19.82 6.45
N HIS A 181 7.44 20.57 6.54
CA HIS A 181 7.09 21.59 5.57
C HIS A 181 6.75 22.90 6.25
N HIS A 182 7.37 23.99 5.82
CA HIS A 182 6.91 25.31 6.19
C HIS A 182 5.80 25.79 5.23
N PRO A 183 4.65 26.32 5.71
CA PRO A 183 3.51 26.75 4.88
C PRO A 183 3.78 27.83 3.82
N LYS A 184 5.00 28.37 3.76
CA LYS A 184 5.40 29.47 2.88
C LYS A 184 6.25 29.01 1.70
N VAL A 185 6.53 27.72 1.60
CA VAL A 185 7.31 27.12 0.52
C VAL A 185 6.47 26.07 -0.20
N ALA A 186 6.82 25.72 -1.43
CA ALA A 186 6.07 24.73 -2.21
C ALA A 186 6.51 23.28 -1.92
N PHE A 187 7.78 23.09 -1.54
CA PHE A 187 8.37 21.80 -1.22
C PHE A 187 8.54 21.63 0.29
N PRO A 188 8.60 20.39 0.81
CA PRO A 188 9.10 20.18 2.17
C PRO A 188 10.57 20.61 2.27
N ASP A 189 10.95 21.20 3.40
CA ASP A 189 12.33 21.58 3.67
C ASP A 189 13.18 20.35 4.03
N VAL A 190 12.56 19.37 4.71
CA VAL A 190 13.22 18.14 5.13
C VAL A 190 12.37 16.94 4.76
N VAL A 191 13.01 15.96 4.13
CA VAL A 191 12.43 14.66 3.78
C VAL A 191 13.11 13.55 4.58
N VAL A 192 12.34 12.53 4.99
CA VAL A 192 12.87 11.31 5.62
C VAL A 192 12.55 10.12 4.74
N GLU A 193 13.55 9.28 4.50
CA GLU A 193 13.40 7.97 3.85
C GLU A 193 14.01 6.89 4.73
N VAL A 194 13.25 5.82 4.96
CA VAL A 194 13.66 4.67 5.75
C VAL A 194 13.76 3.47 4.82
N SER A 195 14.90 2.80 4.83
CA SER A 195 15.04 1.54 4.10
C SER A 195 15.08 0.34 5.03
N TYR A 196 14.26 -0.65 4.74
CA TYR A 196 14.29 -1.96 5.39
C TYR A 196 14.35 -3.03 4.30
N SER A 197 15.43 -3.81 4.23
CA SER A 197 15.71 -4.83 3.19
C SER A 197 15.82 -4.33 1.73
N GLN A 198 15.82 -3.01 1.52
CA GLN A 198 15.88 -2.37 0.19
C GLN A 198 17.33 -2.06 -0.26
N ASP A 199 17.54 -1.90 -1.57
CA ASP A 199 18.87 -1.67 -2.17
C ASP A 199 19.47 -0.30 -1.79
N LYS A 200 20.57 -0.35 -1.02
CA LYS A 200 21.34 0.82 -0.57
C LYS A 200 21.79 1.73 -1.73
N LYS A 201 22.02 1.18 -2.93
CA LYS A 201 22.49 1.94 -4.10
C LYS A 201 21.41 2.82 -4.72
N GLN A 202 20.13 2.49 -4.56
CA GLN A 202 19.04 3.32 -5.08
C GLN A 202 18.86 4.60 -4.26
N LEU A 203 19.32 4.62 -3.01
CA LEU A 203 18.98 5.65 -2.04
C LEU A 203 19.83 6.91 -2.21
N SER A 204 21.11 6.77 -2.59
CA SER A 204 21.91 7.93 -3.01
C SER A 204 21.32 8.61 -4.25
N LYS A 205 20.72 7.83 -5.16
CA LYS A 205 20.05 8.39 -6.35
C LYS A 205 18.79 9.14 -5.97
N ILE A 206 17.97 8.57 -5.07
CA ILE A 206 16.76 9.23 -4.55
C ILE A 206 17.12 10.52 -3.82
N ALA A 207 18.17 10.51 -2.98
CA ALA A 207 18.60 11.72 -2.28
C ALA A 207 19.05 12.84 -3.24
N LYS A 208 19.87 12.49 -4.25
CA LYS A 208 20.26 13.45 -5.29
C LYS A 208 19.05 13.98 -6.05
N GLN A 209 18.10 13.11 -6.38
CA GLN A 209 16.89 13.50 -7.08
C GLN A 209 16.05 14.50 -6.27
N TYR A 210 15.79 14.23 -4.98
CA TYR A 210 15.06 15.19 -4.16
C TYR A 210 15.71 16.58 -4.14
N ILE A 211 17.05 16.66 -4.05
CA ILE A 211 17.75 17.95 -4.06
C ILE A 211 17.71 18.60 -5.44
N HIS A 212 18.11 17.89 -6.50
CA HIS A 212 18.22 18.47 -7.85
C HIS A 212 16.85 18.77 -8.46
N SER A 213 15.92 17.82 -8.40
CA SER A 213 14.60 17.90 -9.01
C SER A 213 13.62 18.80 -8.25
N SER A 214 14.05 19.34 -7.09
CA SER A 214 13.35 20.43 -6.40
C SER A 214 14.06 21.78 -6.55
N ASP A 215 15.09 21.88 -7.40
CA ASP A 215 15.97 23.05 -7.51
C ASP A 215 16.53 23.50 -6.15
N GLY A 216 16.96 22.52 -5.35
CA GLY A 216 17.48 22.72 -4.01
C GLY A 216 16.45 23.23 -2.99
N ASN A 217 15.15 23.21 -3.28
CA ASN A 217 14.12 23.62 -2.32
C ASN A 217 13.95 22.61 -1.19
N ILE A 218 14.15 21.32 -1.46
CA ILE A 218 14.34 20.32 -0.40
C ILE A 218 15.75 20.47 0.15
N LYS A 219 15.87 21.02 1.36
CA LYS A 219 17.14 21.45 1.97
C LYS A 219 17.91 20.31 2.61
N ALA A 220 17.22 19.31 3.14
CA ALA A 220 17.85 18.17 3.78
C ALA A 220 17.05 16.88 3.59
N ILE A 221 17.78 15.77 3.61
CA ILE A 221 17.21 14.44 3.51
C ILE A 221 17.84 13.59 4.62
N ILE A 222 17.00 13.09 5.51
CA ILE A 222 17.39 12.15 6.55
C ILE A 222 17.12 10.77 6.02
N TYR A 223 18.20 10.03 5.76
CA TYR A 223 18.09 8.66 5.31
C TYR A 223 18.51 7.71 6.44
N ILE A 224 17.69 6.68 6.68
CA ILE A 224 17.94 5.71 7.73
C ILE A 224 17.82 4.30 7.17
N ASN A 225 18.89 3.52 7.29
CA ASN A 225 18.87 2.10 7.00
C ASN A 225 18.64 1.30 8.27
N ILE A 226 17.53 0.55 8.31
CA ILE A 226 17.16 -0.30 9.45
C ILE A 226 17.28 -1.79 9.14
N ASP A 227 17.93 -2.15 8.02
CA ASP A 227 18.24 -3.53 7.70
C ASP A 227 19.38 -4.00 8.62
N PHE A 228 18.99 -4.67 9.70
CA PHE A 228 19.93 -5.34 10.60
C PHE A 228 20.49 -6.57 9.88
N ARG A 229 21.65 -6.41 9.26
CA ARG A 229 22.61 -7.51 9.16
C ARG A 229 23.60 -7.36 10.31
N ALA A 230 23.44 -8.20 11.33
CA ALA A 230 24.53 -8.53 12.24
C ALA A 230 25.59 -9.36 11.49
#